data_AF-A0A6G2DW33-F1
#
_entry.id   AF-A0A6G2DW33-F1
#
_cell.length_a   1.000
_cell.length_b   1.000
_cell.length_c   1.000
_cell.angle_alpha   90.00
_cell.angle_beta   90.00
_cell.angle_gamma   90.00
#
_symmetry.space_group_name_H-M   'P 1'
#
loop_
_entity.id
_entity.type
_entity.pdbx_description
1 polymer ?
#
loop_
_entity_poly.entity_id
_entity_poly.type
_entity_poly.pdbx_seq_one_letter_code
_entity_poly.pdbx_strand_id
1 'polypeptide(L)'
;MTEVKFQKIIQSKDTETMAFILEATPYHLSIDVLENPSQTETSLMTKLVNDYRWAYAESPSNKIVTLFALRYVYHNIKVLLKSKAAIKKDFSKLLIPIGIFDIESLKHLVSSLHSDTLPDFMVREVESIWNEYETFNNIRVLDVGADLAYFKHLKLL
;
A
#
# COMPACT_ATOMS: atom_id res chain seq x y z
N MET A 1 -13.95 12.29 7.70
CA MET A 1 -14.92 13.09 6.92
C MET A 1 -16.31 12.59 7.24
N THR A 2 -17.29 13.48 7.45
CA THR A 2 -18.69 13.10 7.77
C THR A 2 -19.48 12.82 6.49
N GLU A 3 -20.53 12.01 6.58
CA GLU A 3 -21.44 11.69 5.47
C GLU A 3 -21.98 12.95 4.77
N VAL A 4 -22.45 13.93 5.55
CA VAL A 4 -22.96 15.22 5.02
C VAL A 4 -21.90 15.96 4.18
N LYS A 5 -20.63 15.92 4.59
CA LYS A 5 -19.53 16.57 3.84
C LYS A 5 -19.26 15.80 2.55
N PHE A 6 -19.30 14.47 2.61
CA PHE A 6 -19.14 13.62 1.44
C PHE A 6 -20.25 13.84 0.39
N GLN A 7 -21.51 13.93 0.82
CA GLN A 7 -22.63 14.25 -0.07
C GLN A 7 -22.47 15.64 -0.71
N LYS A 8 -21.99 16.63 0.04
CA LYS A 8 -21.69 17.96 -0.52
C LYS A 8 -20.60 17.94 -1.59
N ILE A 9 -19.57 17.09 -1.44
CA ILE A 9 -18.53 16.88 -2.46
C ILE A 9 -19.14 16.23 -3.71
N ILE A 10 -20.01 15.22 -3.56
CA ILE A 10 -20.68 14.59 -4.72
C ILE A 10 -21.58 15.58 -5.45
N GLN A 11 -22.24 16.48 -4.73
CA GLN A 11 -23.17 17.47 -5.27
C GLN A 11 -22.47 18.76 -5.75
N SER A 12 -21.14 18.90 -5.60
CA SER A 12 -20.42 20.08 -6.04
C SER A 12 -20.48 20.20 -7.56
N LYS A 13 -20.78 21.40 -8.06
CA LYS A 13 -20.97 21.66 -9.49
C LYS A 13 -19.65 21.86 -10.25
N ASP A 14 -18.59 22.19 -9.52
CA ASP A 14 -17.30 22.63 -10.03
C ASP A 14 -16.18 22.31 -9.03
N THR A 15 -14.94 22.30 -9.53
CA THR A 15 -13.73 21.98 -8.77
C THR A 15 -13.43 23.01 -7.68
N GLU A 16 -13.82 24.28 -7.86
CA GLU A 16 -13.62 25.35 -6.86
C GLU A 16 -14.43 25.05 -5.59
N THR A 17 -15.72 24.74 -5.74
CA THR A 17 -16.61 24.38 -4.64
C THR A 17 -16.11 23.11 -3.94
N MET A 18 -15.59 22.16 -4.70
CA MET A 18 -15.01 20.92 -4.16
C MET A 18 -13.75 21.21 -3.34
N ALA A 19 -12.84 22.03 -3.87
CA ALA A 19 -11.62 22.47 -3.21
C ALA A 19 -11.92 23.16 -1.88
N PHE A 20 -12.87 24.11 -1.87
CA PHE A 20 -13.27 24.81 -0.65
C PHE A 20 -13.73 23.86 0.47
N ILE A 21 -14.46 22.79 0.12
CA ILE A 21 -14.91 21.79 1.09
C ILE A 21 -13.72 20.95 1.59
N LEU A 22 -12.85 20.50 0.68
CA LEU A 22 -11.73 19.60 0.96
C LEU A 22 -10.56 20.29 1.67
N GLU A 23 -10.35 21.57 1.41
CA GLU A 23 -9.35 22.42 2.07
C GLU A 23 -9.65 22.53 3.57
N ALA A 24 -10.94 22.61 3.94
CA ALA A 24 -11.39 22.61 5.34
C ALA A 24 -11.36 21.22 6.02
N THR A 25 -10.83 20.19 5.35
CA THR A 25 -10.64 18.86 5.94
C THR A 25 -9.18 18.61 6.29
N PRO A 26 -8.85 17.58 7.08
CA PRO A 26 -7.46 17.21 7.35
C PRO A 26 -6.61 16.87 6.11
N TYR A 27 -7.22 16.72 4.93
CA TYR A 27 -6.52 16.52 3.66
C TYR A 27 -5.96 17.81 3.07
N HIS A 28 -6.53 18.98 3.40
CA HIS A 28 -6.10 20.30 2.95
C HIS A 28 -5.82 20.38 1.42
N LEU A 29 -6.74 19.85 0.61
CA LEU A 29 -6.56 19.80 -0.85
C LEU A 29 -7.00 21.13 -1.48
N SER A 30 -6.05 21.88 -2.03
CA SER A 30 -6.30 23.10 -2.80
C SER A 30 -6.79 22.79 -4.22
N ILE A 31 -7.28 23.82 -4.91
CA ILE A 31 -7.76 23.68 -6.29
C ILE A 31 -6.66 23.20 -7.24
N ASP A 32 -5.44 23.77 -7.14
CA ASP A 32 -4.30 23.40 -8.00
C ASP A 32 -3.96 21.91 -7.88
N VAL A 33 -4.10 21.35 -6.67
CA VAL A 33 -3.86 19.93 -6.39
C VAL A 33 -4.97 19.08 -6.99
N LEU A 34 -6.23 19.52 -6.93
CA LEU A 34 -7.40 18.79 -7.44
C LEU A 34 -7.46 18.76 -8.97
N GLU A 35 -6.96 19.79 -9.65
CA GLU A 35 -6.87 19.81 -11.11
C GLU A 35 -5.86 18.78 -11.66
N ASN A 36 -4.94 18.32 -10.82
CA ASN A 36 -3.97 17.29 -11.18
C ASN A 36 -4.22 15.98 -10.40
N PRO A 37 -4.80 14.95 -11.05
CA PRO A 37 -5.07 13.67 -10.39
C PRO A 37 -3.84 13.02 -9.73
N SER A 38 -2.65 13.21 -10.30
CA SER A 38 -1.41 12.66 -9.72
C SER A 38 -0.98 13.40 -8.45
N GLN A 39 -1.18 14.72 -8.38
CA GLN A 39 -0.90 15.50 -7.17
C GLN A 39 -1.96 15.25 -6.09
N THR A 40 -3.23 15.09 -6.48
CA THR A 40 -4.30 14.66 -5.58
C THR A 40 -3.94 13.33 -4.92
N GLU A 41 -3.60 12.32 -5.72
CA GLU A 41 -3.21 11.00 -5.20
C GLU A 41 -2.00 11.08 -4.28
N THR A 42 -0.97 11.84 -4.68
CA THR A 42 0.24 12.04 -3.86
C THR A 42 -0.10 12.67 -2.51
N SER A 43 -1.00 13.65 -2.48
CA SER A 43 -1.42 14.33 -1.24
C SER A 43 -2.20 13.40 -0.32
N LEU A 44 -3.14 12.64 -0.88
CA LEU A 44 -3.92 11.64 -0.14
C LEU A 44 -3.02 10.54 0.44
N MET A 45 -2.11 10.01 -0.38
CA MET A 45 -1.14 8.99 0.04
C MET A 45 -0.18 9.50 1.11
N THR A 46 0.30 10.74 0.97
CA THR A 46 1.16 11.38 1.97
C THR A 46 0.44 11.50 3.31
N LYS A 47 -0.83 11.93 3.30
CA LYS A 47 -1.64 12.01 4.50
C LYS A 47 -1.82 10.65 5.16
N LEU A 48 -2.15 9.61 4.38
CA LEU A 48 -2.30 8.24 4.87
C LEU A 48 -1.00 7.72 5.51
N VAL A 49 0.15 7.91 4.87
CA VAL A 49 1.47 7.51 5.41
C VAL A 49 1.75 8.22 6.73
N ASN A 50 1.48 9.52 6.80
CA ASN A 50 1.67 10.32 8.01
C ASN A 50 0.75 9.88 9.15
N ASP A 51 -0.50 9.50 8.86
CA ASP A 51 -1.42 8.98 9.87
C ASP A 51 -0.93 7.65 10.46
N TYR A 52 -0.38 6.74 9.64
CA TYR A 52 0.25 5.51 10.15
C TYR A 52 1.53 5.79 10.94
N ARG A 53 2.37 6.73 10.48
CA ARG A 53 3.59 7.15 11.22
C ARG A 53 3.24 7.69 12.60
N TRP A 54 2.22 8.55 12.66
CA TRP A 54 1.67 9.05 13.93
C TRP A 54 1.14 7.90 14.80
N ALA A 55 0.36 6.98 14.23
CA ALA A 55 -0.17 5.84 14.98
C ALA A 55 0.94 4.96 15.57
N TYR A 56 2.03 4.72 14.84
CA TYR A 56 3.21 4.00 15.37
C TYR A 56 3.92 4.77 16.47
N ALA A 57 3.98 6.10 16.40
CA ALA A 57 4.64 6.92 17.42
C ALA A 57 3.83 7.00 18.73
N GLU A 58 2.50 7.09 18.64
CA GLU A 58 1.62 7.30 19.79
C GLU A 58 1.05 6.00 20.38
N SER A 59 1.03 4.91 19.62
CA SER A 59 0.47 3.65 20.12
C SER A 59 1.37 3.05 21.20
N PRO A 60 0.81 2.61 22.34
CA PRO A 60 1.59 1.90 23.37
C PRO A 60 2.10 0.53 22.89
N SER A 61 1.55 0.00 21.80
CA SER A 61 1.98 -1.26 21.19
C SER A 61 2.00 -1.15 19.67
N ASN A 62 3.19 -1.31 19.09
CA ASN A 62 3.36 -1.33 17.64
C ASN A 62 2.59 -2.48 16.98
N LYS A 63 2.39 -3.60 17.69
CA LYS A 63 1.69 -4.78 17.15
C LYS A 63 0.29 -4.47 16.64
N ILE A 64 -0.45 -3.60 17.35
CA ILE A 64 -1.80 -3.21 16.95
C ILE A 64 -1.77 -2.43 15.63
N VAL A 65 -0.85 -1.48 15.52
CA VAL A 65 -0.68 -0.70 14.28
C VAL A 65 -0.20 -1.59 13.14
N THR A 66 0.73 -2.51 13.42
CA THR A 66 1.21 -3.53 12.48
C THR A 66 0.08 -4.39 11.94
N LEU A 67 -0.87 -4.81 12.78
CA LEU A 67 -2.05 -5.58 12.35
C LEU A 67 -2.81 -4.87 11.22
N PHE A 68 -3.05 -3.55 11.36
CA PHE A 68 -3.74 -2.75 10.33
C PHE A 68 -2.83 -2.40 9.16
N ALA A 69 -1.54 -2.19 9.41
CA ALA A 69 -0.56 -1.82 8.39
C ALA A 69 -0.19 -3.01 7.48
N LEU A 70 -0.37 -4.25 7.94
CA LEU A 70 0.13 -5.45 7.27
C LEU A 70 -0.40 -5.60 5.84
N ARG A 71 -1.63 -5.15 5.57
CA ARG A 71 -2.21 -5.14 4.22
C ARG A 71 -1.34 -4.40 3.21
N TYR A 72 -0.66 -3.33 3.62
CA TYR A 72 0.20 -2.53 2.75
C TYR A 72 1.53 -3.23 2.44
N VAL A 73 2.06 -4.02 3.38
CA VAL A 73 3.24 -4.85 3.15
C VAL A 73 2.96 -5.86 2.03
N TYR A 74 1.84 -6.58 2.10
CA TYR A 74 1.50 -7.58 1.09
C TYR A 74 0.99 -6.99 -0.23
N HIS A 75 0.36 -5.81 -0.19
CA HIS A 75 0.13 -5.01 -1.39
C HIS A 75 1.46 -4.71 -2.11
N ASN A 76 2.47 -4.24 -1.38
CA ASN A 76 3.78 -3.95 -1.95
C ASN A 76 4.45 -5.22 -2.52
N ILE A 77 4.42 -6.34 -1.80
CA ILE A 77 4.94 -7.62 -2.30
C ILE A 77 4.26 -8.01 -3.61
N LYS A 78 2.93 -7.91 -3.68
CA LYS A 78 2.14 -8.19 -4.90
C LYS A 78 2.53 -7.29 -6.07
N VAL A 79 2.67 -5.99 -5.83
CA VAL A 79 3.12 -5.01 -6.85
C VAL A 79 4.52 -5.37 -7.34
N LEU A 80 5.45 -5.67 -6.44
CA LEU A 80 6.83 -6.01 -6.76
C LEU A 80 6.93 -7.33 -7.56
N LEU A 81 6.17 -8.37 -7.16
CA LEU A 81 6.12 -9.64 -7.88
C LEU A 81 5.60 -9.45 -9.30
N LYS A 82 4.55 -8.63 -9.47
CA LYS A 82 4.01 -8.27 -10.78
C LYS A 82 5.01 -7.48 -11.61
N SER A 83 5.73 -6.54 -11.02
CA SER A 83 6.83 -5.82 -11.72
C SER A 83 7.93 -6.77 -12.17
N LYS A 84 8.30 -7.75 -11.32
CA LYS A 84 9.29 -8.79 -11.67
C LYS A 84 8.81 -9.67 -12.83
N ALA A 85 7.54 -10.05 -12.85
CA ALA A 85 6.92 -10.85 -13.92
C ALA A 85 6.72 -10.08 -15.24
N ALA A 86 6.29 -8.81 -15.17
CA ALA A 86 5.78 -8.06 -16.32
C ALA A 86 6.86 -7.35 -17.16
N ILE A 87 8.04 -7.96 -17.34
CA ILE A 87 9.23 -7.49 -18.10
C ILE A 87 8.97 -6.14 -18.82
N LYS A 88 9.50 -5.04 -18.26
CA LYS A 88 9.42 -3.62 -18.72
C LYS A 88 8.30 -2.72 -18.15
N LYS A 89 7.63 -3.08 -17.05
CA LYS A 89 6.76 -2.12 -16.32
C LYS A 89 7.23 -1.88 -14.88
N ASP A 90 7.69 -0.67 -14.65
CA ASP A 90 7.96 -0.16 -13.30
C ASP A 90 6.65 0.26 -12.63
N PHE A 91 6.30 -0.44 -11.55
CA PHE A 91 5.15 -0.12 -10.72
C PHE A 91 5.54 0.51 -9.37
N SER A 92 6.77 1.03 -9.25
CA SER A 92 7.27 1.63 -8.00
C SER A 92 6.39 2.76 -7.46
N LYS A 93 5.67 3.48 -8.34
CA LYS A 93 4.71 4.52 -7.94
C LYS A 93 3.47 3.99 -7.20
N LEU A 94 3.19 2.69 -7.29
CA LEU A 94 2.08 2.03 -6.60
C LEU A 94 2.48 1.49 -5.23
N LEU A 95 3.75 1.63 -4.85
CA LEU A 95 4.25 1.19 -3.54
C LEU A 95 3.80 2.17 -2.46
N ILE A 96 3.33 1.62 -1.35
CA ILE A 96 2.80 2.36 -0.22
C ILE A 96 3.77 2.16 0.95
N PRO A 97 4.54 3.17 1.36
CA PRO A 97 5.59 3.03 2.39
C PRO A 97 4.98 3.00 3.80
N ILE A 98 4.13 2.00 4.06
CA ILE A 98 3.45 1.75 5.32
C ILE A 98 3.71 0.29 5.71
N GLY A 99 4.18 0.08 6.93
CA GLY A 99 4.51 -1.24 7.45
C GLY A 99 5.72 -1.18 8.37
N ILE A 100 6.05 -2.33 8.97
CA ILE A 100 7.24 -2.50 9.82
C ILE A 100 8.52 -2.75 9.03
N PHE A 101 8.39 -3.06 7.73
CA PHE A 101 9.49 -3.32 6.82
C PHE A 101 9.61 -2.15 5.84
N ASP A 102 10.83 -1.71 5.59
CA ASP A 102 11.10 -0.70 4.57
C ASP A 102 10.93 -1.29 3.16
N ILE A 103 10.69 -0.40 2.19
CA ILE A 103 10.43 -0.78 0.80
C ILE A 103 11.65 -1.45 0.15
N GLU A 104 12.87 -1.07 0.51
CA GLU A 104 14.08 -1.62 -0.10
C GLU A 104 14.31 -3.06 0.35
N SER A 105 14.06 -3.39 1.61
CA SER A 105 14.06 -4.78 2.11
C SER A 105 13.05 -5.66 1.35
N LEU A 106 11.83 -5.15 1.09
CA LEU A 106 10.83 -5.88 0.31
C LEU A 106 11.23 -6.05 -1.15
N LYS A 107 11.82 -5.01 -1.77
CA LYS A 107 12.37 -5.08 -3.14
C LYS A 107 13.46 -6.14 -3.22
N HIS A 108 14.39 -6.16 -2.26
CA HIS A 108 15.46 -7.15 -2.19
C HIS A 108 14.90 -8.56 -2.06
N LEU A 109 13.92 -8.77 -1.18
CA LEU A 109 13.26 -10.06 -1.03
C LEU A 109 12.65 -10.54 -2.35
N VAL A 110 11.87 -9.70 -3.02
CA VAL A 110 11.19 -10.13 -4.26
C VAL A 110 12.19 -10.35 -5.40
N SER A 111 13.25 -9.54 -5.49
CA SER A 111 14.25 -9.69 -6.55
C SER A 111 15.08 -10.96 -6.38
N SER A 112 15.64 -11.18 -5.19
CA SER A 112 16.55 -12.28 -4.87
C SER A 112 15.85 -13.56 -4.40
N LEU A 113 14.56 -13.48 -4.03
CA LEU A 113 13.81 -14.53 -3.33
C LEU A 113 14.44 -14.95 -2.00
N HIS A 114 15.27 -14.07 -1.43
CA HIS A 114 16.03 -14.31 -0.22
C HIS A 114 16.12 -13.06 0.64
N SER A 115 16.19 -13.24 1.96
CA SER A 115 16.40 -12.16 2.91
C SER A 115 16.84 -12.74 4.24
N ASP A 116 17.89 -12.16 4.82
CA ASP A 116 18.35 -12.47 6.18
C ASP A 116 17.68 -11.56 7.24
N THR A 117 16.96 -10.53 6.80
CA THR A 117 16.38 -9.49 7.68
C THR A 117 14.88 -9.66 7.89
N LEU A 118 14.19 -10.30 6.94
CA LEU A 118 12.75 -10.53 7.01
C LEU A 118 12.44 -11.92 7.60
N PRO A 119 11.24 -12.12 8.20
CA PRO A 119 10.89 -13.41 8.77
C PRO A 119 10.93 -14.55 7.74
N ASP A 120 11.55 -15.68 8.08
CA ASP A 120 11.69 -16.83 7.17
C ASP A 120 10.37 -17.30 6.55
N PHE A 121 9.28 -17.20 7.31
CA PHE A 121 7.94 -17.53 6.81
C PHE A 121 7.58 -16.68 5.59
N MET A 122 7.83 -15.37 5.64
CA MET A 122 7.57 -14.47 4.52
C MET A 122 8.45 -14.79 3.32
N VAL A 123 9.72 -15.11 3.57
CA VAL A 123 10.67 -15.51 2.52
C VAL A 123 10.17 -16.75 1.78
N ARG A 124 9.81 -17.80 2.53
CA ARG A 124 9.26 -19.05 1.97
C ARG A 124 7.97 -18.85 1.19
N GLU A 125 7.06 -17.99 1.66
CA GLU A 125 5.83 -17.70 0.93
C GLU A 125 6.13 -16.98 -0.39
N VAL A 126 6.99 -15.95 -0.38
CA VAL A 126 7.35 -15.21 -1.61
C VAL A 126 8.04 -16.13 -2.63
N GLU A 127 8.96 -16.97 -2.18
CA GLU A 127 9.62 -17.97 -3.01
C GLU A 127 8.61 -18.97 -3.60
N SER A 128 7.72 -19.53 -2.77
CA SER A 128 6.69 -20.47 -3.21
C SER A 128 5.75 -19.86 -4.25
N ILE A 129 5.31 -18.62 -4.04
CA ILE A 129 4.42 -17.90 -4.97
C ILE A 129 5.12 -17.69 -6.32
N TRP A 130 6.41 -17.31 -6.29
CA TRP A 130 7.19 -17.11 -7.51
C TRP A 130 7.38 -18.41 -8.29
N ASN A 131 7.75 -19.49 -7.61
CA ASN A 131 7.93 -20.81 -8.24
C ASN A 131 6.63 -21.34 -8.86
N GLU A 132 5.49 -21.12 -8.20
CA GLU A 132 4.18 -21.48 -8.74
C GLU A 132 3.83 -20.63 -9.98
N TYR A 133 4.15 -19.33 -9.96
CA TYR A 133 4.02 -18.48 -11.14
C TYR A 133 4.90 -18.96 -12.30
N GLU A 134 6.17 -19.30 -12.08
CA GLU A 134 7.06 -19.81 -13.14
C GLU A 134 6.56 -21.14 -13.71
N THR A 135 5.98 -22.00 -12.88
CA THR A 135 5.44 -23.31 -13.29
C THR A 135 4.20 -23.16 -14.17
N PHE A 136 3.26 -22.27 -13.80
CA PHE A 136 1.96 -22.15 -14.48
C PHE A 136 1.85 -20.95 -15.43
N ASN A 137 2.83 -20.04 -15.41
CA ASN A 137 2.84 -18.76 -16.12
C ASN A 137 1.53 -17.95 -15.95
N ASN A 138 0.93 -18.00 -14.76
CA ASN A 138 -0.37 -17.41 -14.48
C ASN A 138 -0.23 -16.25 -13.48
N ILE A 139 -0.41 -15.02 -13.97
CA ILE A 139 -0.30 -13.81 -13.15
C ILE A 139 -1.23 -13.80 -11.93
N ARG A 140 -2.37 -14.50 -11.98
CA ARG A 140 -3.33 -14.58 -10.86
C ARG A 140 -2.75 -15.31 -9.65
N VAL A 141 -1.76 -16.18 -9.84
CA VAL A 141 -1.04 -16.85 -8.75
C VAL A 141 -0.37 -15.82 -7.84
N LEU A 142 0.22 -14.77 -8.42
CA LEU A 142 0.87 -13.70 -7.65
C LEU A 142 -0.13 -12.96 -6.76
N ASP A 143 -1.34 -12.72 -7.27
CA ASP A 143 -2.40 -12.05 -6.53
C ASP A 143 -2.91 -12.89 -5.36
N VAL A 144 -3.38 -14.10 -5.68
CA VAL A 144 -3.98 -15.00 -4.68
C VAL A 144 -2.94 -15.46 -3.68
N GLY A 145 -1.73 -15.77 -4.13
CA GLY A 145 -0.61 -16.17 -3.29
C GLY A 145 -0.25 -15.11 -2.27
N ALA A 146 -0.10 -13.84 -2.69
CA ALA A 146 0.20 -12.74 -1.77
C ALA A 146 -0.93 -12.51 -0.76
N ASP A 147 -2.19 -12.64 -1.18
CA ASP A 147 -3.35 -12.50 -0.28
C ASP A 147 -3.41 -13.65 0.75
N LEU A 148 -3.12 -14.88 0.35
CA LEU A 148 -3.03 -16.02 1.27
C LEU A 148 -1.87 -15.87 2.25
N ALA A 149 -0.70 -15.43 1.78
CA ALA A 149 0.45 -15.15 2.62
C ALA A 149 0.15 -14.03 3.64
N TYR A 150 -0.60 -13.01 3.25
CA TYR A 150 -1.13 -11.97 4.15
C TYR A 150 -1.99 -12.57 5.26
N PHE A 151 -2.99 -13.39 4.91
CA PHE A 151 -3.86 -14.01 5.92
C PHE A 151 -3.13 -14.97 6.84
N LYS A 152 -2.12 -15.69 6.34
CA LYS A 152 -1.26 -16.54 7.18
C LYS A 152 -0.45 -15.69 8.16
N HIS A 153 0.15 -14.59 7.72
CA HIS A 153 0.90 -13.69 8.60
C HIS A 153 -0.01 -13.03 9.64
N LEU A 154 -1.23 -12.62 9.27
CA LEU A 154 -2.21 -12.11 10.24
C LEU A 154 -2.46 -13.09 11.40
N LYS A 155 -2.45 -14.41 11.15
CA LYS A 155 -2.65 -15.42 12.19
C LYS A 155 -1.46 -15.62 13.12
N LEU A 156 -0.28 -15.11 12.73
CA LEU A 156 0.97 -15.22 13.49
C LEU A 156 1.23 -14.01 14.39
N LEU A 157 0.52 -12.89 14.16
CA LEU A 157 0.61 -11.66 14.97
C LEU A 157 -0.16 -11.79 16.29
#